data_AF-A0ABD3WVA7-F1
#
_entry.id   AF-A0ABD3WVA7-F1
#
_cell.length_a   1.000
_cell.length_b   1.000
_cell.length_c   1.000
_cell.angle_alpha   90.00
_cell.angle_beta   90.00
_cell.angle_gamma   90.00
#
_symmetry.space_group_name_H-M   'P 1'
#
loop_
_entity.id
_entity.type
_entity.pdbx_description
1 polymer ?
#
loop_
_entity_poly.entity_id
_entity_poly.type
_entity_poly.pdbx_seq_one_letter_code
_entity_poly.pdbx_strand_id
1 'polypeptide(L)'
;MIAGYNAIFQTILGTFFTWGFTALGAGLVFVFESGQRKILDGSLGFAAGVMIAASYWSLLAPAIEMAERSGTYGSEGQWAFIPVSVGFLLGAVFVYSADIFLPLLGVNTTNIAVSLESDAKKDKDGHGEELVHIQMGDNEDIIGVTRPTTSTAKRRKGELNSTINDHVIEDHQHLLSIKKTSWKRILLLVIAITIHNIPEGLAVGVGFGAIGKTSAATFENARNLAIGIGIQNFPEGLAVSLPLKGAGMSTLKSFWYGQLSGMVEPVAGLFGVLAVVIAEPILPYALAFAAGAMIYVVVDDIIPESQTCTRSGSVQFAVGLHLLVGIGYI
;
A
#
# COMPACT_ATOMS: atom_id res chain seq x y z
N MET A 1 -21.29 -11.22 6.23
CA MET A 1 -21.63 -12.03 5.03
C MET A 1 -22.43 -13.30 5.37
N ILE A 2 -23.50 -13.22 6.18
CA ILE A 2 -24.42 -14.36 6.44
C ILE A 2 -25.84 -13.81 6.42
N ALA A 3 -26.72 -14.30 5.54
CA ALA A 3 -28.07 -13.74 5.38
C ALA A 3 -28.87 -13.71 6.71
N GLY A 4 -29.66 -12.64 6.91
CA GLY A 4 -30.52 -12.47 8.09
C GLY A 4 -29.91 -11.75 9.30
N TYR A 5 -28.60 -11.48 9.32
CA TYR A 5 -27.96 -10.70 10.38
C TYR A 5 -28.01 -9.19 10.14
N ASN A 6 -27.97 -8.40 11.22
CA ASN A 6 -28.04 -6.93 11.18
C ASN A 6 -26.84 -6.28 10.46
N ALA A 7 -27.05 -5.07 9.91
CA ALA A 7 -26.07 -4.39 9.07
C ALA A 7 -24.69 -4.18 9.73
N ILE A 8 -24.66 -3.89 11.05
CA ILE A 8 -23.42 -3.69 11.80
C ILE A 8 -22.62 -5.00 11.88
N PHE A 9 -23.27 -6.13 12.17
CA PHE A 9 -22.61 -7.44 12.20
C PHE A 9 -22.15 -7.87 10.80
N GLN A 10 -22.93 -7.59 9.75
CA GLN A 10 -22.49 -7.84 8.37
C GLN A 10 -21.25 -7.02 8.01
N THR A 11 -21.24 -5.75 8.40
CA THR A 11 -20.13 -4.81 8.18
C THR A 11 -18.88 -5.32 8.84
N ILE A 12 -18.91 -5.59 10.16
CA ILE A 12 -17.78 -6.15 10.91
C ILE A 12 -17.28 -7.43 10.22
N LEU A 13 -18.16 -8.38 9.92
CA LEU A 13 -17.77 -9.63 9.29
C LEU A 13 -17.21 -9.44 7.85
N GLY A 14 -17.68 -8.45 7.10
CA GLY A 14 -17.16 -8.09 5.79
C GLY A 14 -15.81 -7.38 5.84
N THR A 15 -15.61 -6.47 6.79
CA THR A 15 -14.35 -5.75 6.98
C THR A 15 -13.26 -6.64 7.59
N PHE A 16 -13.61 -7.59 8.45
CA PHE A 16 -12.66 -8.61 8.94
C PHE A 16 -12.32 -9.63 7.85
N PHE A 17 -13.22 -9.87 6.89
CA PHE A 17 -12.94 -10.70 5.72
C PHE A 17 -11.95 -10.02 4.76
N THR A 18 -12.17 -8.75 4.43
CA THR A 18 -11.30 -7.94 3.55
C THR A 18 -9.92 -7.74 4.16
N TRP A 19 -9.83 -7.27 5.41
CA TRP A 19 -8.58 -7.24 6.19
C TRP A 19 -7.90 -8.61 6.27
N GLY A 20 -8.69 -9.69 6.39
CA GLY A 20 -8.18 -11.06 6.39
C GLY A 20 -7.44 -11.42 5.10
N PHE A 21 -7.91 -10.93 3.95
CA PHE A 21 -7.18 -11.06 2.68
C PHE A 21 -5.91 -10.19 2.66
N THR A 22 -5.95 -8.97 3.19
CA THR A 22 -4.74 -8.13 3.39
C THR A 22 -3.69 -8.87 4.22
N ALA A 23 -4.09 -9.52 5.31
CA ALA A 23 -3.22 -10.32 6.16
C ALA A 23 -2.69 -11.58 5.45
N LEU A 24 -3.52 -12.31 4.70
CA LEU A 24 -3.09 -13.47 3.90
C LEU A 24 -2.08 -13.07 2.82
N GLY A 25 -2.32 -11.95 2.14
CA GLY A 25 -1.42 -11.35 1.17
C GLY A 25 -0.09 -10.95 1.79
N ALA A 26 -0.12 -10.24 2.92
CA ALA A 26 1.07 -9.90 3.68
C ALA A 26 1.86 -11.16 4.10
N GLY A 27 1.15 -12.25 4.45
CA GLY A 27 1.73 -13.54 4.83
C GLY A 27 2.54 -14.23 3.73
N LEU A 28 2.35 -13.90 2.45
CA LEU A 28 3.21 -14.42 1.38
C LEU A 28 4.68 -13.97 1.50
N VAL A 29 4.98 -12.97 2.33
CA VAL A 29 6.36 -12.57 2.69
C VAL A 29 7.18 -13.68 3.36
N PHE A 30 6.51 -14.71 3.94
CA PHE A 30 7.17 -15.91 4.45
C PHE A 30 7.61 -16.87 3.34
N VAL A 31 6.98 -16.82 2.16
CA VAL A 31 7.25 -17.70 1.01
C VAL A 31 8.14 -17.03 -0.03
N PHE A 32 7.89 -15.75 -0.34
CA PHE A 32 8.60 -15.03 -1.39
C PHE A 32 9.84 -14.27 -0.91
N GLU A 33 10.84 -14.19 -1.78
CA GLU A 33 12.06 -13.42 -1.57
C GLU A 33 11.90 -11.99 -2.07
N SER A 34 12.54 -11.05 -1.38
CA SER A 34 12.41 -9.62 -1.64
C SER A 34 12.97 -9.15 -3.00
N GLY A 35 13.71 -9.99 -3.73
CA GLY A 35 14.19 -9.70 -5.08
C GLY A 35 13.14 -9.87 -6.19
N GLN A 36 11.95 -10.41 -5.90
CA GLN A 36 10.97 -10.81 -6.91
C GLN A 36 10.09 -9.65 -7.41
N ARG A 37 10.71 -8.58 -7.94
CA ARG A 37 10.02 -7.36 -8.42
C ARG A 37 8.93 -7.63 -9.46
N LYS A 38 9.06 -8.70 -10.27
CA LYS A 38 8.00 -9.19 -11.19
C LYS A 38 6.68 -9.51 -10.48
N ILE A 39 6.74 -10.08 -9.27
CA ILE A 39 5.54 -10.42 -8.49
C ILE A 39 4.91 -9.16 -7.93
N LEU A 40 5.72 -8.22 -7.43
CA LEU A 40 5.24 -6.93 -6.91
C LEU A 40 4.57 -6.06 -8.00
N ASP A 41 5.23 -5.89 -9.15
CA ASP A 41 4.65 -5.19 -10.30
C ASP A 41 3.35 -5.86 -10.77
N GLY A 42 3.33 -7.20 -10.78
CA GLY A 42 2.14 -7.98 -11.11
C GLY A 42 1.00 -7.81 -10.08
N SER A 43 1.30 -7.87 -8.78
CA SER A 43 0.30 -7.78 -7.72
C SER A 43 -0.34 -6.38 -7.68
N LEU A 44 0.47 -5.32 -7.80
CA LEU A 44 -0.03 -3.95 -7.92
C LEU A 44 -0.83 -3.73 -9.20
N GLY A 45 -0.37 -4.29 -10.34
CA GLY A 45 -1.12 -4.24 -11.59
C GLY A 45 -2.49 -4.89 -11.45
N PHE A 46 -2.57 -6.07 -10.83
CA PHE A 46 -3.83 -6.76 -10.54
C PHE A 46 -4.77 -5.90 -9.69
N ALA A 47 -4.28 -5.35 -8.57
CA ALA A 47 -5.06 -4.51 -7.67
C ALA A 47 -5.66 -3.31 -8.42
N ALA A 48 -4.84 -2.55 -9.16
CA ALA A 48 -5.33 -1.44 -10.00
C ALA A 48 -6.45 -1.84 -10.97
N GLY A 49 -6.36 -3.03 -11.58
CA GLY A 49 -7.40 -3.55 -12.47
C GLY A 49 -8.72 -3.80 -11.74
N VAL A 50 -8.66 -4.43 -10.58
CA VAL A 50 -9.83 -4.69 -9.71
C VAL A 50 -10.42 -3.37 -9.19
N MET A 51 -9.60 -2.47 -8.64
CA MET A 51 -10.03 -1.17 -8.08
C MET A 51 -10.77 -0.30 -9.11
N ILE A 52 -10.30 -0.22 -10.36
CA ILE A 52 -10.99 0.54 -11.43
C ILE A 52 -12.36 -0.06 -11.74
N ALA A 53 -12.49 -1.39 -11.80
CA ALA A 53 -13.79 -2.01 -11.97
C ALA A 53 -14.69 -1.81 -10.73
N ALA A 54 -14.17 -1.94 -9.51
CA ALA A 54 -14.94 -1.77 -8.28
C ALA A 54 -15.52 -0.35 -8.18
N SER A 55 -14.70 0.65 -8.54
CA SER A 55 -15.09 2.05 -8.64
C SER A 55 -16.32 2.26 -9.53
N TYR A 56 -16.44 1.56 -10.65
CA TYR A 56 -17.62 1.68 -11.52
C TYR A 56 -18.78 0.78 -11.07
N TRP A 57 -18.59 -0.55 -11.07
CA TRP A 57 -19.69 -1.50 -10.88
C TRP A 57 -20.25 -1.52 -9.45
N SER A 58 -19.42 -1.25 -8.44
CA SER A 58 -19.81 -1.41 -7.03
C SER A 58 -19.97 -0.10 -6.27
N LEU A 59 -19.49 1.03 -6.81
CA LEU A 59 -19.62 2.35 -6.19
C LEU A 59 -20.41 3.32 -7.09
N LEU A 60 -19.92 3.62 -8.30
CA LEU A 60 -20.50 4.66 -9.16
C LEU A 60 -21.87 4.27 -9.72
N ALA A 61 -22.05 3.06 -10.23
CA ALA A 61 -23.33 2.61 -10.79
C ALA A 61 -24.44 2.55 -9.70
N PRO A 62 -24.21 1.99 -8.50
CA PRO A 62 -25.14 2.14 -7.38
C PRO A 62 -25.40 3.59 -6.97
N ALA A 63 -24.39 4.46 -6.97
CA ALA A 63 -24.57 5.88 -6.65
C ALA A 63 -25.51 6.60 -7.63
N ILE A 64 -25.37 6.33 -8.94
CA ILE A 64 -26.24 6.86 -10.00
C ILE A 64 -27.67 6.38 -9.79
N GLU A 65 -27.89 5.07 -9.64
CA GLU A 65 -29.22 4.50 -9.46
C GLU A 65 -29.91 5.03 -8.17
N MET A 66 -29.16 5.22 -7.09
CA MET A 66 -29.67 5.84 -5.87
C MET A 66 -30.04 7.31 -6.07
N ALA A 67 -29.26 8.07 -6.83
CA ALA A 67 -29.56 9.46 -7.15
C ALA A 67 -30.82 9.58 -8.04
N GLU A 68 -30.94 8.78 -9.10
CA GLU A 68 -32.11 8.74 -9.99
C GLU A 68 -33.40 8.41 -9.22
N ARG A 69 -33.37 7.35 -8.39
CA ARG A 69 -34.55 6.89 -7.63
C ARG A 69 -34.94 7.79 -6.47
N SER A 70 -34.05 8.66 -5.99
CA SER A 70 -34.33 9.54 -4.85
C SER A 70 -35.45 10.57 -5.11
N GLY A 71 -35.82 10.81 -6.38
CA GLY A 71 -36.78 11.84 -6.81
C GLY A 71 -36.36 13.29 -6.50
N THR A 72 -35.22 13.47 -5.81
CA THR A 72 -34.71 14.77 -5.35
C THR A 72 -34.00 15.50 -6.49
N TYR A 73 -33.44 14.76 -7.44
CA TYR A 73 -32.67 15.27 -8.57
C TYR A 73 -33.48 15.29 -9.88
N GLY A 74 -34.72 15.77 -9.78
CA GLY A 74 -35.68 15.87 -10.89
C GLY A 74 -36.61 14.65 -11.02
N SER A 75 -37.78 14.88 -11.62
CA SER A 75 -38.90 13.92 -11.70
C SER A 75 -38.59 12.62 -12.45
N GLU A 76 -37.55 12.62 -13.28
CA GLU A 76 -37.07 11.47 -14.07
C GLU A 76 -35.56 11.22 -13.83
N GLY A 77 -34.98 11.74 -12.74
CA GLY A 77 -33.54 11.60 -12.45
C GLY A 77 -32.62 12.46 -13.35
N GLN A 78 -33.15 13.42 -14.10
CA GLN A 78 -32.39 14.25 -15.06
C GLN A 78 -31.16 14.96 -14.47
N TRP A 79 -31.14 15.20 -13.15
CA TRP A 79 -30.02 15.84 -12.43
C TRP A 79 -29.24 14.86 -11.55
N ALA A 80 -29.47 13.54 -11.66
CA ALA A 80 -28.79 12.52 -10.87
C ALA A 80 -27.26 12.50 -11.05
N PHE A 81 -26.77 13.05 -12.17
CA PHE A 81 -25.34 13.27 -12.37
C PHE A 81 -24.75 14.28 -11.36
N ILE A 82 -25.51 15.24 -10.84
CA ILE A 82 -25.00 16.27 -9.92
C ILE A 82 -24.41 15.64 -8.63
N PRO A 83 -25.16 14.88 -7.82
CA PRO A 83 -24.60 14.30 -6.58
C PRO A 83 -23.43 13.35 -6.85
N VAL A 84 -23.48 12.63 -7.98
CA VAL A 84 -22.43 11.68 -8.37
C VAL A 84 -21.16 12.41 -8.83
N SER A 85 -21.26 13.38 -9.74
CA SER A 85 -20.10 14.17 -10.20
C SER A 85 -19.50 15.03 -9.08
N VAL A 86 -20.34 15.61 -8.20
CA VAL A 86 -19.86 16.37 -7.04
C VAL A 86 -19.16 15.44 -6.04
N GLY A 87 -19.77 14.31 -5.69
CA GLY A 87 -19.14 13.32 -4.81
C GLY A 87 -17.80 12.84 -5.37
N PHE A 88 -17.78 12.38 -6.62
CA PHE A 88 -16.59 11.89 -7.31
C PHE A 88 -15.46 12.94 -7.37
N LEU A 89 -15.76 14.18 -7.76
CA LEU A 89 -14.76 15.24 -7.80
C LEU A 89 -14.24 15.57 -6.40
N LEU A 90 -15.11 15.64 -5.38
CA LEU A 90 -14.69 15.85 -3.99
C LEU A 90 -13.81 14.71 -3.47
N GLY A 91 -14.07 13.46 -3.88
CA GLY A 91 -13.24 12.30 -3.54
C GLY A 91 -11.82 12.41 -4.10
N ALA A 92 -11.70 12.70 -5.40
CA ALA A 92 -10.41 12.91 -6.04
C ALA A 92 -9.66 14.13 -5.46
N VAL A 93 -10.35 15.25 -5.26
CA VAL A 93 -9.76 16.47 -4.67
C VAL A 93 -9.36 16.24 -3.21
N PHE A 94 -10.08 15.40 -2.45
CA PHE A 94 -9.74 15.06 -1.08
C PHE A 94 -8.41 14.30 -1.00
N VAL A 95 -8.18 13.29 -1.85
CA VAL A 95 -6.90 12.56 -1.88
C VAL A 95 -5.78 13.47 -2.35
N TYR A 96 -5.96 14.17 -3.48
CA TYR A 96 -4.99 15.18 -3.96
C TYR A 96 -4.60 16.21 -2.89
N SER A 97 -5.58 16.66 -2.09
CA SER A 97 -5.33 17.57 -0.97
C SER A 97 -4.55 16.88 0.15
N ALA A 98 -4.87 15.63 0.49
CA ALA A 98 -4.12 14.84 1.47
C ALA A 98 -2.65 14.68 1.05
N ASP A 99 -2.37 14.42 -0.22
CA ASP A 99 -1.01 14.31 -0.77
C ASP A 99 -0.22 15.62 -0.67
N ILE A 100 -0.89 16.77 -0.75
CA ILE A 100 -0.29 18.09 -0.49
C ILE A 100 -0.08 18.32 1.01
N PHE A 101 -1.05 17.94 1.86
CA PHE A 101 -0.99 18.19 3.30
C PHE A 101 -0.02 17.27 4.04
N LEU A 102 0.21 16.04 3.57
CA LEU A 102 1.12 15.07 4.20
C LEU A 102 2.58 15.58 4.29
N PRO A 103 3.19 16.12 3.20
CA PRO A 103 4.47 16.85 3.29
C PRO A 103 4.38 18.11 4.15
N LEU A 104 3.28 18.88 4.04
CA LEU A 104 3.14 20.21 4.66
C LEU A 104 3.02 20.14 6.19
N LEU A 105 2.38 19.10 6.72
CA LEU A 105 2.23 18.84 8.16
C LEU A 105 3.54 18.44 8.85
N GLY A 106 4.66 18.35 8.12
CA GLY A 106 5.95 18.05 8.72
C GLY A 106 6.02 16.64 9.29
N VAL A 107 5.30 15.68 8.68
CA VAL A 107 5.58 14.24 8.81
C VAL A 107 6.94 14.00 8.18
N ASN A 108 7.98 14.36 8.93
CA ASN A 108 9.36 14.15 8.59
C ASN A 108 9.57 12.65 8.56
N THR A 109 9.41 12.07 7.37
CA THR A 109 9.82 10.72 7.00
C THR A 109 11.20 10.41 7.57
N THR A 110 12.08 11.40 7.69
CA THR A 110 13.36 11.36 8.41
C THR A 110 13.27 10.82 9.84
N ASN A 111 12.35 11.27 10.69
CA ASN A 111 12.29 10.87 12.10
C ASN A 111 11.67 9.47 12.27
N ILE A 112 10.62 9.17 11.51
CA ILE A 112 10.01 7.83 11.50
C ILE A 112 10.96 6.82 10.88
N ALA A 113 11.59 7.14 9.74
CA ALA A 113 12.58 6.29 9.12
C ALA A 113 13.82 6.10 9.99
N VAL A 114 14.34 7.11 10.70
CA VAL A 114 15.46 6.93 11.64
C VAL A 114 15.07 6.03 12.83
N SER A 115 13.83 6.13 13.32
CA SER A 115 13.32 5.26 14.39
C SER A 115 13.21 3.80 13.93
N LEU A 116 12.68 3.57 12.73
CA LEU A 116 12.58 2.24 12.12
C LEU A 116 13.95 1.71 11.63
N GLU A 117 14.87 2.59 11.22
CA GLU A 117 16.25 2.27 10.83
C GLU A 117 17.08 1.85 12.05
N SER A 118 16.85 2.44 13.23
CA SER A 118 17.35 1.91 14.50
C SER A 118 16.89 0.46 14.72
N ASP A 119 15.60 0.18 14.57
CA ASP A 119 15.03 -1.17 14.79
C ASP A 119 15.35 -2.19 13.68
N ALA A 120 15.74 -1.73 12.48
CA ALA A 120 16.24 -2.56 11.39
C ALA A 120 17.75 -2.82 11.51
N LYS A 121 18.53 -1.84 11.99
CA LYS A 121 19.98 -1.99 12.21
C LYS A 121 20.25 -2.89 13.43
N LYS A 122 19.49 -2.71 14.51
CA LYS A 122 19.54 -3.58 15.71
C LYS A 122 19.19 -5.05 15.42
N ASP A 123 18.41 -5.33 14.37
CA ASP A 123 18.15 -6.69 13.87
C ASP A 123 19.37 -7.26 13.11
N LYS A 124 20.09 -6.43 12.36
CA LYS A 124 21.31 -6.85 11.62
C LYS A 124 22.48 -7.10 12.55
N ASP A 125 22.67 -6.25 13.54
CA ASP A 125 23.74 -6.38 14.53
C ASP A 125 23.47 -7.53 15.53
N GLY A 126 22.24 -8.10 15.53
CA GLY A 126 21.82 -9.20 16.42
C GLY A 126 22.16 -10.61 15.93
N HIS A 127 22.58 -10.80 14.68
CA HIS A 127 22.99 -12.09 14.14
C HIS A 127 24.24 -11.97 13.26
N GLY A 128 25.41 -12.16 13.88
CA GLY A 128 26.65 -12.45 13.15
C GLY A 128 27.74 -11.38 13.18
N GLU A 129 28.01 -10.74 14.33
CA GLU A 129 29.38 -10.29 14.58
C GLU A 129 30.27 -11.53 14.83
N GLU A 130 30.70 -12.19 13.75
CA GLU A 130 31.88 -13.04 13.82
C GLU A 130 33.11 -12.12 13.91
N LEU A 131 33.42 -11.73 15.15
CA LEU A 131 34.67 -11.08 15.53
C LEU A 131 35.83 -11.89 14.95
N VAL A 132 36.46 -11.38 13.89
CA VAL A 132 37.74 -11.89 13.41
C VAL A 132 38.77 -11.61 14.50
N HIS A 133 38.93 -12.60 15.36
CA HIS A 133 39.88 -12.60 16.46
C HIS A 133 41.29 -12.67 15.86
N ILE A 134 41.92 -11.51 15.64
CA ILE A 134 43.33 -11.46 15.22
C ILE A 134 44.17 -11.97 16.38
N GLN A 135 44.42 -13.28 16.36
CA GLN A 135 45.24 -13.96 17.33
C GLN A 135 46.70 -13.66 17.01
N MET A 136 47.34 -12.87 17.87
CA MET A 136 48.80 -12.73 17.86
C MET A 136 49.38 -14.12 18.18
N GLY A 137 49.95 -14.76 17.16
CA GLY A 137 50.59 -16.07 17.28
C GLY A 137 52.01 -15.99 16.71
N ASP A 138 53.00 -16.18 17.59
CA ASP A 138 54.40 -16.27 17.20
C ASP A 138 54.67 -17.60 16.49
N ASN A 139 55.08 -17.58 15.21
CA ASN A 139 56.22 -18.34 14.67
C ASN A 139 56.41 -18.19 13.15
N GLU A 140 57.62 -18.54 12.72
CA GLU A 140 58.15 -18.56 11.34
C GLU A 140 57.36 -19.58 10.46
N ASP A 141 57.12 -19.37 9.16
CA ASP A 141 58.09 -19.65 8.10
C ASP A 141 57.66 -19.20 6.67
N ILE A 142 58.65 -18.81 5.86
CA ILE A 142 58.85 -18.88 4.37
C ILE A 142 57.61 -19.23 3.48
N ILE A 143 57.23 -18.54 2.39
CA ILE A 143 57.91 -18.09 1.14
C ILE A 143 57.04 -16.96 0.49
N GLY A 144 57.50 -15.95 -0.28
CA GLY A 144 58.85 -15.55 -0.70
C GLY A 144 58.93 -15.05 -2.17
N VAL A 145 59.10 -13.73 -2.41
CA VAL A 145 59.41 -13.12 -3.73
C VAL A 145 60.55 -12.09 -3.57
N THR A 146 61.51 -12.07 -4.52
CA THR A 146 62.82 -11.42 -4.35
C THR A 146 62.96 -10.09 -5.12
N ARG A 147 63.11 -8.98 -4.35
CA ARG A 147 64.04 -7.82 -4.47
C ARG A 147 64.54 -7.32 -5.86
N PRO A 148 64.68 -5.98 -6.04
CA PRO A 148 65.88 -5.31 -5.50
C PRO A 148 65.66 -3.98 -4.74
N THR A 149 66.68 -3.61 -3.95
CA THR A 149 66.88 -2.31 -3.29
C THR A 149 67.25 -1.23 -4.34
N THR A 150 67.18 0.10 -4.12
CA THR A 150 67.74 0.86 -2.98
C THR A 150 67.29 2.34 -2.99
N SER A 151 67.37 2.99 -1.82
CA SER A 151 67.57 4.45 -1.58
C SER A 151 66.38 5.42 -1.38
N THR A 152 66.48 6.11 -0.22
CA THR A 152 66.10 7.51 0.08
C THR A 152 64.64 8.02 -0.05
N ALA A 153 64.01 8.11 1.12
CA ALA A 153 63.34 9.31 1.65
C ALA A 153 62.34 10.10 0.79
N LYS A 154 61.04 10.03 1.17
CA LYS A 154 60.40 11.16 1.87
C LYS A 154 59.08 10.80 2.56
N ARG A 155 58.85 11.49 3.68
CA ARG A 155 57.66 11.47 4.54
C ARG A 155 56.46 12.07 3.79
N ARG A 156 55.54 11.23 3.27
CA ARG A 156 54.27 11.67 2.66
C ARG A 156 53.08 10.79 3.09
N LYS A 157 52.97 10.53 4.40
CA LYS A 157 51.89 9.73 5.04
C LYS A 157 50.66 10.58 5.46
N GLY A 158 50.49 11.77 4.86
CA GLY A 158 49.43 12.73 5.17
C GLY A 158 48.32 12.79 4.11
N GLU A 159 48.69 13.03 2.85
CA GLU A 159 47.72 13.21 1.75
C GLU A 159 46.93 11.93 1.40
N LEU A 160 47.54 10.75 1.45
CA LEU A 160 46.83 9.50 1.12
C LEU A 160 45.73 9.17 2.14
N ASN A 161 45.96 9.48 3.42
CA ASN A 161 44.97 9.25 4.47
C ASN A 161 43.80 10.24 4.40
N SER A 162 44.02 11.49 3.97
CA SER A 162 42.90 12.42 3.71
C SER A 162 42.07 11.94 2.52
N THR A 163 42.67 11.63 1.36
CA THR A 163 41.91 11.23 0.17
C THR A 163 41.16 9.90 0.35
N ILE A 164 41.72 8.95 1.11
CA ILE A 164 40.99 7.72 1.47
C ILE A 164 39.83 8.02 2.42
N ASN A 165 40.03 8.86 3.45
CA ASN A 165 38.95 9.21 4.37
C ASN A 165 37.85 10.01 3.67
N ASP A 166 38.21 10.97 2.81
CA ASP A 166 37.25 11.82 2.08
C ASP A 166 36.40 10.97 1.12
N HIS A 167 37.01 10.07 0.34
CA HIS A 167 36.24 9.15 -0.51
C HIS A 167 35.39 8.14 0.30
N VAL A 168 35.88 7.64 1.43
CA VAL A 168 35.07 6.76 2.30
C VAL A 168 33.89 7.52 2.93
N ILE A 169 34.06 8.80 3.26
CA ILE A 169 32.99 9.67 3.78
C ILE A 169 31.99 10.02 2.67
N GLU A 170 32.44 10.33 1.46
CA GLU A 170 31.57 10.57 0.29
C GLU A 170 30.77 9.31 -0.07
N ASP A 171 31.41 8.13 -0.17
CA ASP A 171 30.70 6.86 -0.41
C ASP A 171 29.71 6.55 0.71
N HIS A 172 30.08 6.80 1.98
CA HIS A 172 29.15 6.57 3.09
C HIS A 172 27.96 7.55 3.04
N GLN A 173 28.17 8.82 2.72
CA GLN A 173 27.09 9.79 2.52
C GLN A 173 26.21 9.45 1.31
N HIS A 174 26.81 9.00 0.20
CA HIS A 174 26.10 8.60 -1.01
C HIS A 174 25.28 7.32 -0.82
N LEU A 175 25.84 6.30 -0.16
CA LEU A 175 25.11 5.08 0.21
C LEU A 175 23.98 5.37 1.20
N LEU A 176 24.19 6.30 2.16
CA LEU A 176 23.13 6.77 3.06
C LEU A 176 22.07 7.59 2.32
N SER A 177 22.41 8.39 1.31
CA SER A 177 21.42 9.13 0.51
C SER A 177 20.58 8.18 -0.35
N ILE A 178 21.20 7.18 -0.99
CA ILE A 178 20.49 6.14 -1.76
C ILE A 178 19.54 5.35 -0.85
N LYS A 179 20.00 4.91 0.33
CA LYS A 179 19.14 4.22 1.31
C LYS A 179 17.99 5.08 1.79
N LYS A 180 18.23 6.36 2.14
CA LYS A 180 17.19 7.29 2.58
C LYS A 180 16.13 7.53 1.50
N THR A 181 16.51 7.61 0.23
CA THR A 181 15.56 7.72 -0.89
C THR A 181 14.71 6.46 -1.04
N SER A 182 15.31 5.27 -0.92
CA SER A 182 14.56 3.99 -0.97
C SER A 182 13.56 3.85 0.18
N TRP A 183 13.99 4.13 1.42
CA TRP A 183 13.11 4.08 2.60
C TRP A 183 11.97 5.10 2.56
N LYS A 184 12.21 6.32 2.05
CA LYS A 184 11.15 7.30 1.83
C LYS A 184 10.07 6.77 0.89
N ARG A 185 10.46 6.16 -0.24
CA ARG A 185 9.50 5.56 -1.19
C ARG A 185 8.69 4.43 -0.56
N ILE A 186 9.32 3.55 0.22
CA ILE A 186 8.62 2.45 0.91
C ILE A 186 7.65 2.98 1.96
N LEU A 187 8.05 3.97 2.77
CA LEU A 187 7.18 4.57 3.77
C LEU A 187 6.00 5.33 3.14
N LEU A 188 6.22 6.05 2.03
CA LEU A 188 5.15 6.68 1.25
C LEU A 188 4.17 5.63 0.70
N LEU A 189 4.67 4.54 0.12
CA LEU A 189 3.84 3.42 -0.36
C LEU A 189 2.99 2.79 0.76
N VAL A 190 3.58 2.56 1.94
CA VAL A 190 2.83 2.01 3.10
C VAL A 190 1.75 2.98 3.56
N ILE A 191 2.06 4.29 3.64
CA ILE A 191 1.09 5.33 4.04
C ILE A 191 -0.04 5.43 3.02
N ALA A 192 0.29 5.49 1.72
CA ALA A 192 -0.67 5.51 0.62
C ALA A 192 -1.65 4.34 0.73
N ILE A 193 -1.15 3.09 0.69
CA ILE A 193 -1.99 1.89 0.81
C ILE A 193 -2.81 1.90 2.11
N THR A 194 -2.26 2.36 3.24
CA THR A 194 -3.02 2.48 4.50
C THR A 194 -4.16 3.51 4.40
N ILE A 195 -3.98 4.61 3.66
CA ILE A 195 -5.03 5.60 3.43
C ILE A 195 -6.11 5.04 2.49
N HIS A 196 -5.75 4.20 1.51
CA HIS A 196 -6.69 3.62 0.53
C HIS A 196 -7.61 2.55 1.11
N ASN A 197 -7.14 1.83 2.12
CA ASN A 197 -7.95 0.93 2.93
C ASN A 197 -9.08 1.64 3.71
N ILE A 198 -9.05 2.98 3.85
CA ILE A 198 -10.13 3.75 4.50
C ILE A 198 -11.38 3.86 3.61
N PRO A 199 -11.32 4.37 2.35
CA PRO A 199 -12.43 4.27 1.38
C PRO A 199 -13.02 2.87 1.22
N GLU A 200 -12.20 1.82 1.26
CA GLU A 200 -12.65 0.43 1.11
C GLU A 200 -13.44 -0.08 2.31
N GLY A 201 -12.93 0.14 3.52
CA GLY A 201 -13.68 -0.14 4.74
C GLY A 201 -15.02 0.61 4.75
N LEU A 202 -14.99 1.93 4.45
CA LEU A 202 -16.19 2.75 4.30
C LEU A 202 -17.17 2.16 3.27
N ALA A 203 -16.69 1.73 2.09
CA ALA A 203 -17.51 1.13 1.04
C ALA A 203 -18.21 -0.15 1.50
N VAL A 204 -17.51 -1.05 2.20
CA VAL A 204 -18.10 -2.27 2.79
C VAL A 204 -19.17 -1.91 3.81
N GLY A 205 -18.90 -0.95 4.69
CA GLY A 205 -19.87 -0.48 5.70
C GLY A 205 -21.10 0.20 5.11
N VAL A 206 -20.92 1.03 4.07
CA VAL A 206 -22.02 1.68 3.35
C VAL A 206 -22.86 0.64 2.60
N GLY A 207 -22.22 -0.31 1.91
CA GLY A 207 -22.90 -1.38 1.19
C GLY A 207 -23.80 -2.22 2.11
N PHE A 208 -23.30 -2.68 3.25
CA PHE A 208 -24.11 -3.43 4.22
C PHE A 208 -25.12 -2.55 4.98
N GLY A 209 -24.82 -1.27 5.21
CA GLY A 209 -25.75 -0.31 5.83
C GLY A 209 -26.94 0.04 4.96
N ALA A 210 -26.76 0.08 3.63
CA ALA A 210 -27.79 0.46 2.67
C ALA A 210 -28.79 -0.67 2.35
N ILE A 211 -28.60 -1.89 2.87
CA ILE A 211 -29.41 -3.05 2.48
C ILE A 211 -30.91 -2.79 2.69
N GLY A 212 -31.68 -2.97 1.61
CA GLY A 212 -33.13 -2.76 1.60
C GLY A 212 -33.58 -1.30 1.52
N LYS A 213 -32.66 -0.32 1.45
CA LYS A 213 -32.99 1.10 1.24
C LYS A 213 -33.31 1.41 -0.23
N THR A 214 -32.71 0.66 -1.16
CA THR A 214 -33.04 0.67 -2.59
C THR A 214 -33.06 -0.76 -3.14
N SER A 215 -33.63 -0.99 -4.33
CA SER A 215 -33.64 -2.33 -4.94
C SER A 215 -32.25 -2.82 -5.39
N ALA A 216 -31.28 -1.92 -5.55
CA ALA A 216 -29.89 -2.26 -5.87
C ALA A 216 -29.00 -2.41 -4.63
N ALA A 217 -29.40 -1.84 -3.50
CA ALA A 217 -28.77 -2.14 -2.21
C ALA A 217 -29.27 -3.49 -1.67
N THR A 218 -28.87 -4.57 -2.34
CA THR A 218 -29.16 -5.95 -1.93
C THR A 218 -28.05 -6.51 -1.06
N PHE A 219 -28.36 -7.54 -0.27
CA PHE A 219 -27.35 -8.31 0.46
C PHE A 219 -26.33 -8.95 -0.49
N GLU A 220 -26.77 -9.41 -1.66
CA GLU A 220 -25.91 -9.98 -2.70
C GLU A 220 -24.89 -8.95 -3.20
N ASN A 221 -25.33 -7.73 -3.54
CA ASN A 221 -24.46 -6.67 -4.05
C ASN A 221 -23.45 -6.21 -2.99
N ALA A 222 -23.88 -6.02 -1.74
CA ALA A 222 -22.99 -5.69 -0.62
C ALA A 222 -21.95 -6.80 -0.35
N ARG A 223 -22.36 -8.07 -0.46
CA ARG A 223 -21.46 -9.23 -0.32
C ARG A 223 -20.48 -9.31 -1.49
N ASN A 224 -20.93 -9.13 -2.72
CA ASN A 224 -20.09 -9.21 -3.91
C ASN A 224 -19.06 -8.05 -3.93
N LEU A 225 -19.42 -6.85 -3.47
CA LEU A 225 -18.48 -5.74 -3.21
C LEU A 225 -17.40 -6.14 -2.19
N ALA A 226 -17.79 -6.69 -1.03
CA ALA A 226 -16.82 -7.13 -0.02
C ALA A 226 -15.90 -8.28 -0.52
N ILE A 227 -16.39 -9.15 -1.40
CA ILE A 227 -15.57 -10.17 -2.08
C ILE A 227 -14.59 -9.52 -3.07
N GLY A 228 -15.05 -8.56 -3.86
CA GLY A 228 -14.22 -7.81 -4.81
C GLY A 228 -13.05 -7.12 -4.13
N ILE A 229 -13.32 -6.37 -3.06
CA ILE A 229 -12.29 -5.74 -2.22
C ILE A 229 -11.35 -6.80 -1.63
N GLY A 230 -11.87 -7.89 -1.04
CA GLY A 230 -10.99 -8.92 -0.48
C GLY A 230 -9.99 -9.47 -1.51
N ILE A 231 -10.43 -9.68 -2.75
CA ILE A 231 -9.58 -10.20 -3.83
C ILE A 231 -8.41 -9.27 -4.21
N GLN A 232 -8.56 -7.94 -4.16
CA GLN A 232 -7.46 -6.98 -4.41
C GLN A 232 -6.57 -6.73 -3.19
N ASN A 233 -7.12 -6.81 -1.98
CA ASN A 233 -6.37 -6.48 -0.77
C ASN A 233 -5.28 -7.53 -0.46
N PHE A 234 -5.42 -8.77 -0.96
CA PHE A 234 -4.36 -9.78 -0.93
C PHE A 234 -3.10 -9.36 -1.74
N PRO A 235 -3.19 -8.98 -3.03
CA PRO A 235 -2.10 -8.32 -3.74
C PRO A 235 -1.48 -7.12 -3.01
N GLU A 236 -2.27 -6.30 -2.32
CA GLU A 236 -1.80 -5.11 -1.60
C GLU A 236 -1.05 -5.43 -0.31
N GLY A 237 -1.53 -6.39 0.48
CA GLY A 237 -0.82 -6.86 1.67
C GLY A 237 0.59 -7.36 1.34
N LEU A 238 0.73 -8.08 0.21
CA LEU A 238 2.03 -8.46 -0.34
C LEU A 238 2.84 -7.24 -0.80
N ALA A 239 2.19 -6.25 -1.42
CA ALA A 239 2.84 -5.03 -1.90
C ALA A 239 3.37 -4.14 -0.78
N VAL A 240 2.82 -4.21 0.44
CA VAL A 240 3.39 -3.57 1.64
C VAL A 240 4.51 -4.42 2.24
N SER A 241 4.29 -5.73 2.43
CA SER A 241 5.23 -6.57 3.19
C SER A 241 6.52 -6.90 2.43
N LEU A 242 6.47 -7.08 1.10
CA LEU A 242 7.64 -7.50 0.32
C LEU A 242 8.72 -6.39 0.19
N PRO A 243 8.38 -5.11 -0.06
CA PRO A 243 9.35 -4.02 -0.03
C PRO A 243 10.00 -3.81 1.34
N LEU A 244 9.24 -3.96 2.44
CA LEU A 244 9.78 -3.85 3.81
C LEU A 244 10.85 -4.94 4.07
N LYS A 245 10.59 -6.18 3.66
CA LYS A 245 11.59 -7.26 3.68
C LYS A 245 12.78 -6.94 2.77
N GLY A 246 12.55 -6.31 1.63
CA GLY A 246 13.60 -5.83 0.71
C GLY A 246 14.49 -4.71 1.26
N ALA A 247 13.95 -3.84 2.10
CA ALA A 247 14.72 -2.84 2.84
C ALA A 247 15.60 -3.46 3.95
N GLY A 248 15.39 -4.75 4.25
CA GLY A 248 16.14 -5.51 5.24
C GLY A 248 15.46 -5.64 6.60
N MET A 249 14.14 -5.43 6.70
CA MET A 249 13.37 -5.79 7.88
C MET A 249 13.19 -7.31 7.96
N SER A 250 13.16 -7.86 9.17
CA SER A 250 12.82 -9.27 9.36
C SER A 250 11.42 -9.60 8.83
N THR A 251 11.24 -10.84 8.39
CA THR A 251 10.00 -11.35 7.77
C THR A 251 8.78 -11.10 8.66
N LEU A 252 8.92 -11.30 9.97
CA LEU A 252 7.84 -11.11 10.94
C LEU A 252 7.46 -9.62 11.10
N LYS A 253 8.42 -8.70 11.18
CA LYS A 253 8.15 -7.25 11.21
C LYS A 253 7.44 -6.81 9.91
N SER A 254 7.93 -7.30 8.78
CA SER A 254 7.38 -7.00 7.45
C SER A 254 5.92 -7.49 7.29
N PHE A 255 5.62 -8.69 7.79
CA PHE A 255 4.25 -9.20 7.91
C PHE A 255 3.37 -8.33 8.80
N TRP A 256 3.86 -7.97 10.01
CA TRP A 256 3.11 -7.15 10.96
C TRP A 256 2.66 -5.82 10.36
N TYR A 257 3.58 -5.08 9.72
CA TYR A 257 3.23 -3.83 9.05
C TYR A 257 2.31 -4.05 7.84
N GLY A 258 2.52 -5.11 7.05
CA GLY A 258 1.66 -5.45 5.90
C GLY A 258 0.22 -5.82 6.26
N GLN A 259 -0.04 -6.40 7.43
CA GLN A 259 -1.41 -6.62 7.92
C GLN A 259 -1.96 -5.45 8.75
N LEU A 260 -1.10 -4.54 9.24
CA LEU A 260 -1.53 -3.34 9.98
C LEU A 260 -2.09 -2.28 9.03
N SER A 261 -1.61 -2.18 7.79
CA SER A 261 -2.13 -1.23 6.80
C SER A 261 -3.61 -1.46 6.47
N GLY A 262 -4.08 -2.72 6.48
CA GLY A 262 -5.50 -3.06 6.31
C GLY A 262 -6.34 -3.00 7.61
N MET A 263 -5.72 -2.83 8.78
CA MET A 263 -6.44 -2.79 10.06
C MET A 263 -7.34 -1.53 10.20
N VAL A 264 -7.21 -0.57 9.28
CA VAL A 264 -8.12 0.58 9.20
C VAL A 264 -9.49 0.19 8.60
N GLU A 265 -9.59 -0.88 7.80
CA GLU A 265 -10.83 -1.25 7.10
C GLU A 265 -11.99 -1.52 8.09
N PRO A 266 -11.82 -2.30 9.19
CA PRO A 266 -12.91 -2.52 10.16
C PRO A 266 -13.33 -1.28 10.94
N VAL A 267 -12.40 -0.36 11.19
CA VAL A 267 -12.69 0.92 11.83
C VAL A 267 -13.49 1.81 10.87
N ALA A 268 -13.01 1.95 9.63
CA ALA A 268 -13.63 2.74 8.58
C ALA A 268 -15.03 2.22 8.22
N GLY A 269 -15.23 0.90 8.12
CA GLY A 269 -16.54 0.33 7.84
C GLY A 269 -17.56 0.54 8.95
N LEU A 270 -17.13 0.53 10.22
CA LEU A 270 -18.02 0.88 11.33
C LEU A 270 -18.51 2.34 11.21
N PHE A 271 -17.66 3.28 10.80
CA PHE A 271 -18.10 4.64 10.47
C PHE A 271 -19.03 4.66 9.24
N GLY A 272 -18.75 3.86 8.21
CA GLY A 272 -19.56 3.75 7.01
C GLY A 272 -21.00 3.32 7.30
N VAL A 273 -21.20 2.21 8.03
CA VAL A 273 -22.54 1.71 8.39
C VAL A 273 -23.30 2.68 9.30
N LEU A 274 -22.61 3.36 10.21
CA LEU A 274 -23.22 4.40 11.06
C LEU A 274 -23.65 5.62 10.24
N ALA A 275 -22.86 6.04 9.25
CA ALA A 275 -23.21 7.13 8.36
C ALA A 275 -24.49 6.81 7.57
N VAL A 276 -24.67 5.57 7.09
CA VAL A 276 -25.91 5.17 6.38
C VAL A 276 -27.15 5.29 7.26
N VAL A 277 -27.06 4.85 8.52
CA VAL A 277 -28.19 4.90 9.47
C VAL A 277 -28.62 6.35 9.78
N ILE A 278 -27.72 7.32 9.60
CA ILE A 278 -27.95 8.73 9.95
C ILE A 278 -28.25 9.60 8.71
N ALA A 279 -27.80 9.21 7.50
CA ALA A 279 -27.66 10.13 6.37
C ALA A 279 -28.05 9.55 4.99
N GLU A 280 -29.23 8.93 4.86
CA GLU A 280 -29.73 8.39 3.58
C GLU A 280 -29.61 9.33 2.36
N PRO A 281 -29.94 10.64 2.43
CA PRO A 281 -29.82 11.54 1.27
C PRO A 281 -28.38 11.81 0.81
N ILE A 282 -27.38 11.51 1.66
CA ILE A 282 -25.95 11.76 1.39
C ILE A 282 -25.29 10.53 0.73
N LEU A 283 -25.94 9.35 0.76
CA LEU A 283 -25.40 8.10 0.22
C LEU A 283 -24.89 8.18 -1.24
N PRO A 284 -25.59 8.82 -2.20
CA PRO A 284 -25.08 8.92 -3.58
C PRO A 284 -23.78 9.72 -3.65
N TYR A 285 -23.65 10.79 -2.86
CA TYR A 285 -22.41 11.56 -2.76
C TYR A 285 -21.30 10.75 -2.12
N ALA A 286 -21.59 9.99 -1.05
CA ALA A 286 -20.60 9.19 -0.31
C ALA A 286 -20.04 8.03 -1.15
N LEU A 287 -20.90 7.31 -1.88
CA LEU A 287 -20.47 6.25 -2.79
C LEU A 287 -19.66 6.81 -3.97
N ALA A 288 -20.12 7.91 -4.57
CA ALA A 288 -19.37 8.55 -5.65
C ALA A 288 -18.04 9.16 -5.16
N PHE A 289 -17.98 9.70 -3.94
CA PHE A 289 -16.75 10.15 -3.27
C PHE A 289 -15.75 9.01 -3.08
N ALA A 290 -16.21 7.84 -2.61
CA ALA A 290 -15.36 6.66 -2.51
C ALA A 290 -14.82 6.23 -3.89
N ALA A 291 -15.65 6.25 -4.94
CA ALA A 291 -15.22 5.97 -6.31
C ALA A 291 -14.20 6.98 -6.84
N GLY A 292 -14.40 8.28 -6.58
CA GLY A 292 -13.51 9.35 -7.02
C GLY A 292 -12.14 9.30 -6.34
N ALA A 293 -12.14 9.04 -5.04
CA ALA A 293 -10.91 8.78 -4.29
C ALA A 293 -10.18 7.55 -4.85
N MET A 294 -10.88 6.41 -4.99
CA MET A 294 -10.29 5.16 -5.49
C MET A 294 -9.72 5.29 -6.92
N ILE A 295 -10.39 6.02 -7.81
CA ILE A 295 -9.87 6.26 -9.18
C ILE A 295 -8.63 7.15 -9.18
N TYR A 296 -8.63 8.25 -8.43
CA TYR A 296 -7.47 9.15 -8.33
C TYR A 296 -6.21 8.36 -7.95
N VAL A 297 -6.34 7.55 -6.90
CA VAL A 297 -5.31 6.69 -6.32
C VAL A 297 -4.73 5.69 -7.30
N VAL A 298 -5.59 4.98 -8.03
CA VAL A 298 -5.12 3.98 -8.99
C VAL A 298 -4.32 4.63 -10.11
N VAL A 299 -4.70 5.84 -10.51
CA VAL A 299 -4.04 6.60 -11.57
C VAL A 299 -2.72 7.21 -11.13
N ASP A 300 -2.65 7.80 -9.93
CA ASP A 300 -1.45 8.53 -9.46
C ASP A 300 -0.39 7.61 -8.82
N ASP A 301 -0.81 6.59 -8.05
CA ASP A 301 0.09 5.67 -7.35
C ASP A 301 0.22 4.29 -8.03
N ILE A 302 -0.88 3.54 -8.10
CA ILE A 302 -0.82 2.07 -8.29
C ILE A 302 -0.42 1.70 -9.72
N ILE A 303 -1.00 2.37 -10.74
CA ILE A 303 -0.65 2.14 -12.14
C ILE A 303 0.83 2.50 -12.41
N PRO A 304 1.33 3.69 -12.05
CA PRO A 304 2.75 4.03 -12.21
C PRO A 304 3.70 3.06 -11.49
N GLU A 305 3.45 2.74 -10.22
CA GLU A 305 4.31 1.83 -9.45
C GLU A 305 4.33 0.42 -10.08
N SER A 306 3.19 -0.10 -10.56
CA SER A 306 3.10 -1.42 -11.23
C SER A 306 3.89 -1.53 -12.54
N GLN A 307 4.23 -0.40 -13.18
CA GLN A 307 4.91 -0.35 -14.48
C GLN A 307 6.42 -0.03 -14.35
N THR A 308 6.93 0.14 -13.13
CA THR A 308 8.29 0.65 -12.88
C THR A 308 9.41 -0.26 -13.41
N CYS A 309 9.22 -1.59 -13.45
CA CYS A 309 10.28 -2.51 -13.84
C CYS A 309 9.89 -3.57 -14.89
N THR A 310 8.60 -3.89 -15.04
CA THR A 310 8.18 -5.03 -15.88
C THR A 310 6.87 -4.80 -16.62
N ARG A 311 6.76 -5.36 -17.82
CA ARG A 311 5.50 -5.40 -18.61
C ARG A 311 4.43 -6.31 -17.99
N SER A 312 4.73 -6.96 -16.87
CA SER A 312 3.80 -7.86 -16.17
C SER A 312 2.66 -7.10 -15.51
N GLY A 313 2.90 -5.88 -15.01
CA GLY A 313 1.87 -5.04 -14.39
C GLY A 313 0.69 -4.76 -15.34
N SER A 314 0.96 -4.37 -16.58
CA SER A 314 -0.08 -4.09 -17.58
C SER A 314 -0.90 -5.33 -17.98
N VAL A 315 -0.29 -6.51 -18.01
CA VAL A 315 -1.01 -7.77 -18.28
C VAL A 315 -1.89 -8.12 -17.08
N GLN A 316 -1.35 -8.02 -15.87
CA GLN A 316 -2.07 -8.40 -14.66
C GLN A 316 -3.20 -7.39 -14.33
N PHE A 317 -3.03 -6.13 -14.71
CA PHE A 317 -4.10 -5.12 -14.74
C PHE A 317 -5.28 -5.55 -15.60
N ALA A 318 -5.03 -5.99 -16.84
CA ALA A 318 -6.11 -6.50 -17.70
C ALA A 318 -6.79 -7.75 -17.12
N VAL A 319 -6.04 -8.62 -16.43
CA VAL A 319 -6.58 -9.80 -15.73
C VAL A 319 -7.46 -9.39 -14.54
N GLY A 320 -6.99 -8.48 -13.68
CA GLY A 320 -7.76 -7.99 -12.53
C GLY A 320 -9.05 -7.28 -12.95
N LEU A 321 -8.96 -6.41 -13.95
CA LEU A 321 -10.10 -5.73 -14.56
C LEU A 321 -11.11 -6.75 -15.13
N HIS A 322 -10.65 -7.72 -15.93
CA HIS A 322 -11.54 -8.74 -16.51
C HIS A 322 -12.20 -9.63 -15.44
N LEU A 323 -11.45 -10.01 -14.39
CA LEU A 323 -11.98 -10.82 -13.29
C LEU A 323 -13.13 -10.10 -12.57
N LEU A 324 -12.94 -8.83 -12.17
CA LEU A 324 -13.99 -8.13 -11.45
C LEU A 324 -15.14 -7.70 -12.36
N VAL A 325 -14.90 -7.39 -13.64
CA VAL A 325 -15.97 -7.26 -14.64
C VAL A 325 -16.82 -8.54 -14.66
N GLY A 326 -16.19 -9.72 -14.71
CA GLY A 326 -16.88 -11.00 -14.64
C GLY A 326 -17.70 -11.19 -13.36
N ILE A 327 -17.15 -10.82 -12.19
CA ILE A 327 -17.85 -10.87 -10.90
C ILE A 327 -19.02 -9.88 -10.85
N GLY A 328 -18.90 -8.71 -11.47
CA GLY A 328 -19.96 -7.69 -11.55
C GLY A 328 -21.17 -8.08 -12.41
N TYR A 329 -21.09 -9.20 -13.14
CA TYR A 329 -22.20 -9.81 -13.89
C TYR A 329 -22.78 -11.08 -13.24
N ILE A 330 -22.37 -11.41 -11.99
CA ILE A 330 -22.86 -12.56 -11.20
C ILE A 330 -23.68 -12.09 -10.00
#